data_AF-A0A081C0X4-F1
#
_entry.id   AF-A0A081C0X4-F1
#
_cell.length_a   1.000
_cell.length_b   1.000
_cell.length_c   1.000
_cell.angle_alpha   90.00
_cell.angle_beta   90.00
_cell.angle_gamma   90.00
#
_symmetry.space_group_name_H-M   'P 1'
#
loop_
_entity.id
_entity.type
_entity.pdbx_description
1 polymer ?
#
loop_
_entity_poly.entity_id
_entity_poly.type
_entity_poly.pdbx_seq_one_letter_code
_entity_poly.pdbx_strand_id
1 'polypeptide(L)'
;MNMQNFAQIVLDQFKFLISDYGFKRSKKRKHPWGYEFIFVNNTTGIRITYEYRETFLFIRLYKLVNGELIENSYPIKNNTVLHSFYLDDIVSIRNPKAAMYPLSGYSDDSEFHNKEHGLSLYVSRFAENLKTYAEDVLTGNFELFTELDQIVKKRAKQAR
;
A
#
# COMPACT_ATOMS: atom_id res chain seq x y z
N MET A 1 20.63 -6.21 8.88
CA MET A 1 19.91 -5.93 7.62
C MET A 1 20.41 -4.61 7.04
N ASN A 2 20.98 -4.63 5.84
CA ASN A 2 21.47 -3.44 5.13
C ASN A 2 20.30 -2.71 4.44
N MET A 3 20.22 -1.38 4.58
CA MET A 3 19.27 -0.47 3.91
C MET A 3 19.14 -0.68 2.39
N GLN A 4 20.25 -0.97 1.71
CA GLN A 4 20.27 -1.20 0.26
C GLN A 4 19.44 -2.43 -0.11
N ASN A 5 19.46 -3.48 0.72
CA ASN A 5 18.73 -4.72 0.44
C ASN A 5 17.22 -4.51 0.48
N PHE A 6 16.67 -3.79 1.48
CA PHE A 6 15.22 -3.60 1.56
C PHE A 6 14.69 -2.74 0.40
N ALA A 7 15.36 -1.63 0.08
CA ALA A 7 14.93 -0.79 -1.02
C ALA A 7 15.00 -1.54 -2.37
N GLN A 8 16.00 -2.41 -2.54
CA GLN A 8 16.10 -3.25 -3.74
C GLN A 8 14.96 -4.27 -3.79
N ILE A 9 14.66 -4.95 -2.68
CA ILE A 9 13.53 -5.88 -2.57
C ILE A 9 12.22 -5.20 -2.98
N VAL A 10 11.92 -4.01 -2.44
CA VAL A 10 10.70 -3.27 -2.83
C VAL A 10 10.70 -2.95 -4.32
N LEU A 11 11.82 -2.49 -4.89
CA LEU A 11 11.87 -2.18 -6.32
C LEU A 11 11.69 -3.43 -7.19
N ASP A 12 12.25 -4.57 -6.78
CA ASP A 12 12.17 -5.82 -7.52
C ASP A 12 10.76 -6.41 -7.46
N GLN A 13 10.13 -6.44 -6.28
CA GLN A 13 8.79 -7.01 -6.11
C GLN A 13 7.71 -6.14 -6.76
N PHE A 14 7.89 -4.82 -6.80
CA PHE A 14 6.93 -3.88 -7.41
C PHE A 14 7.26 -3.47 -8.84
N LYS A 15 8.24 -4.11 -9.49
CA LYS A 15 8.62 -3.81 -10.89
C LYS A 15 7.46 -3.92 -11.87
N PHE A 16 6.48 -4.76 -11.56
CA PHE A 16 5.28 -4.97 -12.36
C PHE A 16 4.45 -3.67 -12.54
N LEU A 17 4.51 -2.73 -11.58
CA LEU A 17 3.85 -1.43 -11.73
C LEU A 17 4.36 -0.71 -12.99
N ILE A 18 5.65 -0.82 -13.27
CA ILE A 18 6.27 -0.19 -14.44
C ILE A 18 5.99 -1.00 -15.71
N SER A 19 6.28 -2.31 -15.68
CA SER A 19 6.21 -3.15 -16.88
C SER A 19 4.78 -3.42 -17.35
N ASP A 20 3.84 -3.55 -16.43
CA ASP A 20 2.49 -4.06 -16.74
C ASP A 20 1.46 -2.91 -16.76
N TYR A 21 1.66 -1.87 -15.92
CA TYR A 21 0.67 -0.80 -15.73
C TYR A 21 1.17 0.61 -16.09
N GLY A 22 2.37 0.72 -16.69
CA GLY A 22 2.90 1.97 -17.22
C GLY A 22 3.22 3.03 -16.16
N PHE A 23 3.41 2.63 -14.89
CA PHE A 23 3.83 3.57 -13.85
C PHE A 23 5.26 4.04 -14.08
N LYS A 24 5.52 5.27 -13.68
CA LYS A 24 6.86 5.84 -13.53
C LYS A 24 7.18 5.97 -12.06
N ARG A 25 8.42 5.67 -11.70
CA ARG A 25 8.93 5.95 -10.36
C ARG A 25 9.05 7.47 -10.20
N SER A 26 8.28 8.02 -9.27
CA SER A 26 8.28 9.45 -9.00
C SER A 26 9.33 9.83 -7.97
N LYS A 27 9.36 9.13 -6.82
CA LYS A 27 10.24 9.48 -5.67
C LYS A 27 10.64 8.26 -4.84
N LYS A 28 11.81 8.36 -4.22
CA LYS A 28 12.26 7.52 -3.09
C LYS A 28 12.72 8.45 -1.97
N ARG A 29 12.19 8.29 -0.77
CA ARG A 29 12.61 9.08 0.40
C ARG A 29 13.00 8.15 1.54
N LYS A 30 14.06 8.52 2.25
CA LYS A 30 14.45 7.90 3.52
C LYS A 30 14.05 8.85 4.64
N HIS A 31 13.41 8.31 5.65
CA HIS A 31 13.07 9.02 6.88
C HIS A 31 13.76 8.34 8.07
N PRO A 32 13.91 9.03 9.22
CA PRO A 32 14.39 8.39 10.45
C PRO A 32 13.52 7.20 10.89
N TRP A 33 12.23 7.24 10.55
CA TRP A 33 11.22 6.24 10.94
C TRP A 33 10.94 5.18 9.87
N GLY A 34 11.50 5.29 8.66
CA GLY A 34 11.09 4.42 7.56
C GLY A 34 11.57 4.81 6.16
N TYR A 35 10.95 4.20 5.15
CA TYR A 35 11.14 4.50 3.73
C TYR A 35 9.82 4.77 3.03
N GLU A 36 9.85 5.65 2.03
CA GLU A 36 8.73 5.94 1.16
C GLU A 36 9.13 5.76 -0.31
N PHE A 37 8.29 5.07 -1.07
CA PHE A 37 8.39 4.93 -2.53
C PHE A 37 7.08 5.40 -3.16
N ILE A 38 7.19 6.22 -4.20
CA ILE A 38 6.03 6.75 -4.93
C ILE A 38 6.13 6.35 -6.40
N PHE A 39 5.06 5.72 -6.89
CA PHE A 39 4.84 5.39 -8.29
C PHE A 39 3.60 6.13 -8.78
N VAL A 40 3.65 6.66 -10.00
CA VAL A 40 2.49 7.33 -10.62
C VAL A 40 2.36 6.91 -12.09
N ASN A 41 1.14 6.72 -12.56
CA ASN A 41 0.82 6.70 -13.99
C ASN A 41 -0.11 7.89 -14.32
N ASN A 42 -0.89 7.82 -15.40
CA ASN A 42 -1.76 8.92 -15.81
C ASN A 42 -2.97 9.14 -14.88
N THR A 43 -3.41 8.12 -14.15
CA THR A 43 -4.68 8.13 -13.39
C THR A 43 -4.49 7.79 -11.91
N THR A 44 -3.45 7.01 -11.59
CA THR A 44 -3.28 6.35 -10.28
C THR A 44 -1.92 6.68 -9.69
N GLY A 45 -1.92 6.96 -8.38
CA GLY A 45 -0.71 7.06 -7.56
C GLY A 45 -0.64 5.92 -6.55
N ILE A 46 0.55 5.35 -6.36
CA ILE A 46 0.81 4.33 -5.33
C ILE A 46 1.92 4.87 -4.42
N ARG A 47 1.63 4.92 -3.12
CA ARG A 47 2.62 5.17 -2.08
C ARG A 47 2.86 3.88 -1.29
N ILE A 48 4.11 3.46 -1.23
CA ILE A 48 4.57 2.34 -0.41
C ILE A 48 5.42 2.93 0.71
N THR A 49 4.96 2.75 1.94
CA THR A 49 5.64 3.23 3.15
C THR A 49 6.04 2.04 4.01
N TYR A 50 7.32 1.91 4.32
CA TYR A 50 7.79 0.94 5.30
C TYR A 50 8.15 1.66 6.59
N GLU A 51 7.53 1.27 7.70
CA GLU A 51 7.79 1.83 9.02
C GLU A 51 8.58 0.86 9.89
N TYR A 52 9.68 1.33 10.48
CA TYR A 52 10.56 0.47 11.31
C TYR A 52 9.90 0.01 12.59
N ARG A 53 9.08 0.87 13.20
CA ARG A 53 8.44 0.59 14.49
C ARG A 53 7.47 -0.57 14.38
N GLU A 54 6.59 -0.52 13.38
CA GLU A 54 5.58 -1.56 13.16
C GLU A 54 6.15 -2.73 12.34
N THR A 55 7.33 -2.55 11.74
CA THR A 55 7.91 -3.51 10.79
C THR A 55 6.89 -3.93 9.74
N PHE A 56 6.20 -2.93 9.18
CA PHE A 56 5.01 -3.10 8.34
C PHE A 56 5.10 -2.25 7.07
N LEU A 57 4.46 -2.73 6.01
CA LEU A 57 4.32 -2.05 4.72
C LEU A 57 2.91 -1.48 4.59
N PHE A 58 2.81 -0.16 4.62
CA PHE A 58 1.58 0.54 4.27
C PHE A 58 1.57 0.85 2.78
N ILE A 59 0.59 0.33 2.06
CA ILE A 59 0.38 0.66 0.64
C ILE A 59 -0.89 1.46 0.52
N ARG A 60 -0.76 2.67 -0.03
CA ARG A 60 -1.89 3.56 -0.26
C ARG A 60 -2.05 3.83 -1.74
N LEU A 61 -3.28 3.65 -2.23
CA LEU A 61 -3.67 3.86 -3.61
C LEU A 61 -4.45 5.16 -3.72
N TYR A 62 -4.13 5.97 -4.72
CA TYR A 62 -4.68 7.29 -4.93
C TYR A 62 -5.28 7.39 -6.32
N LYS A 63 -6.46 8.03 -6.41
CA LYS A 63 -6.94 8.61 -7.65
C LYS A 63 -6.25 9.95 -7.84
N LEU A 64 -5.46 10.10 -8.90
CA LEU A 64 -4.77 11.36 -9.16
C LEU A 64 -5.78 12.46 -9.51
N VAL A 65 -5.54 13.65 -8.99
CA VAL A 65 -6.31 14.85 -9.31
C VAL A 65 -5.38 15.78 -10.06
N ASN A 66 -5.65 16.03 -11.34
CA ASN A 66 -4.77 16.81 -12.23
C ASN A 66 -3.31 16.30 -12.24
N GLY A 67 -3.12 14.99 -12.16
CA GLY A 67 -1.80 14.36 -12.11
C GLY A 67 -1.12 14.40 -10.73
N GLU A 68 -1.79 14.94 -9.71
CA GLU A 68 -1.24 15.09 -8.37
C GLU A 68 -1.79 14.08 -7.35
N LEU A 69 -0.93 13.77 -6.39
CA LEU A 69 -1.21 12.94 -5.22
C LEU A 69 -1.79 13.81 -4.11
N ILE A 70 -3.10 13.69 -3.87
CA ILE A 70 -3.80 14.47 -2.84
C ILE A 70 -3.99 13.64 -1.58
N GLU A 71 -3.50 14.14 -0.44
CA GLU A 71 -3.74 13.51 0.86
C GLU A 71 -5.19 13.66 1.32
N ASN A 72 -5.69 12.64 2.01
CA ASN A 72 -6.96 12.74 2.70
C ASN A 72 -6.83 13.73 3.87
N SER A 73 -7.76 14.68 3.98
CA SER A 73 -7.80 15.59 5.12
C SER A 73 -8.16 14.87 6.42
N TYR A 74 -7.48 15.25 7.51
CA TYR A 74 -7.79 14.79 8.85
C TYR A 74 -8.36 15.94 9.71
N PRO A 75 -9.30 15.67 10.63
CA PRO A 75 -9.96 14.37 10.85
C PRO A 75 -10.95 14.02 9.74
N ILE A 76 -11.08 12.73 9.43
CA ILE A 76 -12.07 12.24 8.45
C ILE A 76 -13.49 12.43 9.02
N LYS A 77 -14.34 13.15 8.27
CA LYS A 77 -15.75 13.44 8.55
C LYS A 77 -16.62 12.95 7.38
N ASN A 78 -17.95 12.96 7.56
CA ASN A 78 -18.88 12.52 6.50
C ASN A 78 -18.72 13.30 5.19
N ASN A 79 -18.41 14.60 5.27
CA ASN A 79 -18.20 15.48 4.12
C ASN A 79 -16.74 15.55 3.63
N THR A 80 -15.81 14.80 4.24
CA THR A 80 -14.44 14.71 3.74
C THR A 80 -14.45 14.00 2.39
N VAL A 81 -13.80 14.59 1.39
CA VAL A 81 -13.53 13.91 0.11
C VAL A 81 -12.26 13.08 0.30
N LEU A 82 -12.39 11.76 0.11
CA LEU A 82 -11.25 10.84 0.19
C LEU A 82 -10.74 10.57 -1.23
N HIS A 83 -9.44 10.83 -1.43
CA HIS A 83 -8.75 10.60 -2.71
C HIS A 83 -7.93 9.33 -2.69
N SER A 84 -7.83 8.68 -1.53
CA SER A 84 -6.95 7.54 -1.33
C SER A 84 -7.42 6.57 -0.27
N PHE A 85 -7.01 5.32 -0.43
CA PHE A 85 -7.39 4.20 0.44
C PHE A 85 -6.20 3.26 0.62
N TYR A 86 -6.16 2.54 1.74
CA TYR A 86 -5.12 1.54 1.96
C TYR A 86 -5.44 0.26 1.19
N LEU A 87 -4.39 -0.44 0.73
CA LEU A 87 -4.53 -1.76 0.13
C LEU A 87 -5.24 -2.73 1.08
N ASP A 88 -4.97 -2.64 2.38
CA ASP A 88 -5.59 -3.49 3.40
C ASP A 88 -7.12 -3.35 3.41
N ASP A 89 -7.66 -2.16 3.11
CA ASP A 89 -9.10 -1.94 3.01
C ASP A 89 -9.68 -2.67 1.79
N ILE A 90 -8.97 -2.62 0.67
CA ILE A 90 -9.34 -3.32 -0.57
C ILE A 90 -9.30 -4.84 -0.36
N VAL A 91 -8.21 -5.33 0.22
CA VAL A 91 -8.03 -6.76 0.53
C VAL A 91 -9.09 -7.23 1.51
N SER A 92 -9.43 -6.44 2.53
CA SER A 92 -10.47 -6.78 3.50
C SER A 92 -11.85 -6.95 2.88
N ILE A 93 -12.16 -6.24 1.78
CA ILE A 93 -13.42 -6.41 1.06
C ILE A 93 -13.37 -7.64 0.14
N ARG A 94 -12.27 -7.79 -0.61
CA ARG A 94 -12.17 -8.79 -1.69
C ARG A 94 -11.76 -10.17 -1.20
N ASN A 95 -10.81 -10.24 -0.27
CA ASN A 95 -10.35 -11.48 0.34
C ASN A 95 -9.71 -11.24 1.72
N PRO A 96 -10.50 -11.23 2.81
CA PRO A 96 -9.99 -11.03 4.17
C PRO A 96 -8.86 -12.00 4.57
N LYS A 97 -8.82 -13.19 3.98
CA LYS A 97 -7.79 -14.21 4.28
C LYS A 97 -6.40 -13.85 3.73
N ALA A 98 -6.33 -12.92 2.79
CA ALA A 98 -5.08 -12.41 2.24
C ALA A 98 -4.55 -11.18 3.00
N ALA A 99 -5.23 -10.75 4.08
CA ALA A 99 -4.77 -9.64 4.89
C ALA A 99 -3.35 -9.89 5.43
N MET A 100 -2.52 -8.87 5.32
CA MET A 100 -1.16 -8.88 5.86
C MET A 100 -1.15 -8.19 7.22
N TYR A 101 -0.25 -8.63 8.10
CA TYR A 101 -0.09 -8.08 9.45
C TYR A 101 1.35 -7.56 9.65
N PRO A 102 1.61 -6.73 10.67
CA PRO A 102 2.95 -6.46 11.17
C PRO A 102 3.75 -7.76 11.33
N LEU A 103 5.06 -7.76 11.07
CA LEU A 103 5.88 -8.97 11.22
C LEU A 103 5.76 -9.58 12.63
N SER A 104 5.59 -8.75 13.66
CA SER A 104 5.35 -9.18 15.05
C SER A 104 4.03 -9.90 15.28
N GLY A 105 3.09 -9.85 14.31
CA GLY A 105 1.82 -10.56 14.35
C GLY A 105 1.89 -12.00 13.84
N TYR A 106 3.02 -12.42 13.25
CA TYR A 106 3.24 -13.80 12.81
C TYR A 106 4.02 -14.58 13.85
N SER A 107 3.70 -15.86 14.00
CA SER A 107 4.43 -16.80 14.86
C SER A 107 5.89 -16.92 14.43
N ASP A 108 6.79 -17.23 15.38
CA ASP A 108 8.25 -17.28 15.15
C ASP A 108 8.67 -18.30 14.07
N ASP A 109 7.86 -19.32 13.81
CA ASP A 109 8.06 -20.34 12.78
C ASP A 109 7.56 -19.93 11.38
N SER A 110 6.99 -18.73 11.24
CA SER A 110 6.53 -18.21 9.96
C SER A 110 7.66 -18.09 8.93
N GLU A 111 7.34 -18.35 7.66
CA GLU A 111 8.23 -18.15 6.52
C GLU A 111 8.79 -16.71 6.43
N PHE A 112 8.06 -15.73 6.97
CA PHE A 112 8.50 -14.33 7.00
C PHE A 112 9.67 -14.05 7.94
N HIS A 113 9.93 -14.92 8.93
CA HIS A 113 11.07 -14.79 9.84
C HIS A 113 12.33 -15.49 9.33
N ASN A 114 12.27 -16.13 8.15
CA ASN A 114 13.46 -16.67 7.52
C ASN A 114 14.50 -15.56 7.24
N LYS A 115 15.72 -15.73 7.74
CA LYS A 115 16.79 -14.72 7.66
C LYS A 115 17.25 -14.39 6.24
N GLU A 116 17.10 -15.32 5.31
CA GLU A 116 17.59 -15.19 3.93
C GLU A 116 16.52 -14.62 2.99
N HIS A 117 15.29 -15.15 3.10
CA HIS A 117 14.22 -14.85 2.14
C HIS A 117 12.96 -14.26 2.75
N GLY A 118 12.80 -14.29 4.09
CA GLY A 118 11.55 -13.96 4.76
C GLY A 118 11.05 -12.54 4.48
N LEU A 119 11.95 -11.56 4.46
CA LEU A 119 11.61 -10.18 4.11
C LEU A 119 11.19 -10.02 2.64
N SER A 120 11.88 -10.72 1.72
CA SER A 120 11.53 -10.67 0.30
C SER A 120 10.16 -11.28 0.06
N LEU A 121 9.88 -12.40 0.73
CA LEU A 121 8.59 -13.09 0.67
C LEU A 121 7.48 -12.23 1.30
N TYR A 122 7.76 -11.60 2.44
CA TYR A 122 6.83 -10.69 3.08
C TYR A 122 6.45 -9.53 2.14
N VAL A 123 7.44 -8.87 1.52
CA VAL A 123 7.20 -7.80 0.55
C VAL A 123 6.49 -8.32 -0.71
N SER A 124 6.82 -9.53 -1.19
CA SER A 124 6.18 -10.10 -2.37
C SER A 124 4.69 -10.35 -2.14
N ARG A 125 4.26 -10.75 -0.94
CA ARG A 125 2.84 -10.90 -0.61
C ARG A 125 2.06 -9.59 -0.73
N PHE A 126 2.63 -8.46 -0.33
CA PHE A 126 2.01 -7.16 -0.56
C PHE A 126 1.92 -6.82 -2.05
N ALA A 127 2.96 -7.12 -2.83
CA ALA A 127 2.97 -6.93 -4.27
C ALA A 127 1.92 -7.81 -4.98
N GLU A 128 1.82 -9.08 -4.59
CA GLU A 128 0.78 -10.03 -5.04
C GLU A 128 -0.61 -9.50 -4.69
N ASN A 129 -0.85 -9.09 -3.45
CA ASN A 129 -2.12 -8.52 -3.04
C ASN A 129 -2.50 -7.27 -3.84
N LEU A 130 -1.53 -6.38 -4.09
CA LEU A 130 -1.75 -5.18 -4.89
C LEU A 130 -2.16 -5.56 -6.31
N LYS A 131 -1.44 -6.49 -6.94
CA LYS A 131 -1.69 -6.93 -8.30
C LYS A 131 -3.03 -7.67 -8.42
N THR A 132 -3.32 -8.59 -7.51
CA THR A 132 -4.51 -9.45 -7.58
C THR A 132 -5.78 -8.71 -7.14
N TYR A 133 -5.71 -7.92 -6.08
CA TYR A 133 -6.90 -7.34 -5.46
C TYR A 133 -7.10 -5.88 -5.76
N ALA A 134 -6.19 -5.17 -6.43
CA ALA A 134 -6.39 -3.76 -6.78
C ALA A 134 -6.12 -3.44 -8.26
N GLU A 135 -6.18 -4.46 -9.13
CA GLU A 135 -5.95 -4.31 -10.58
C GLU A 135 -6.83 -3.25 -11.24
N ASP A 136 -8.10 -3.17 -10.86
CA ASP A 136 -9.02 -2.12 -11.30
C ASP A 136 -8.48 -0.73 -10.97
N VAL A 137 -7.99 -0.53 -9.75
CA VAL A 137 -7.40 0.75 -9.33
C VAL A 137 -6.09 1.02 -10.08
N LEU A 138 -5.25 0.00 -10.30
CA LEU A 138 -4.01 0.12 -11.08
C LEU A 138 -4.27 0.52 -12.54
N THR A 139 -5.40 0.10 -13.10
CA THR A 139 -5.84 0.42 -14.47
C THR A 139 -6.70 1.69 -14.55
N GLY A 140 -6.96 2.36 -13.41
CA GLY A 140 -7.68 3.63 -13.35
C GLY A 140 -9.20 3.52 -13.21
N ASN A 141 -9.74 2.33 -12.93
CA ASN A 141 -11.11 2.15 -12.49
C ASN A 141 -11.19 2.33 -10.96
N PHE A 142 -11.96 3.31 -10.52
CA PHE A 142 -12.10 3.69 -9.11
C PHE A 142 -13.52 3.45 -8.55
N GLU A 143 -14.35 2.63 -9.19
CA GLU A 143 -15.72 2.36 -8.70
C GLU A 143 -15.73 1.89 -7.23
N LEU A 144 -14.77 1.02 -6.87
CA LEU A 144 -14.58 0.52 -5.49
C LEU A 144 -14.37 1.65 -4.46
N PHE A 145 -13.85 2.81 -4.86
CA PHE A 145 -13.59 3.92 -3.94
C PHE A 145 -14.87 4.45 -3.28
N THR A 146 -16.03 4.28 -3.93
CA THR A 146 -17.32 4.66 -3.35
C THR A 146 -17.67 3.80 -2.13
N GLU A 147 -17.44 2.49 -2.21
CA GLU A 147 -17.65 1.57 -1.09
C GLU A 147 -16.61 1.80 0.03
N LEU A 148 -15.35 1.96 -0.36
CA LEU A 148 -14.26 2.25 0.58
C LEU A 148 -14.49 3.56 1.34
N ASP A 149 -15.01 4.60 0.69
CA ASP A 149 -15.34 5.88 1.31
C ASP A 149 -16.29 5.70 2.49
N GLN A 150 -17.35 4.90 2.30
CA GLN A 150 -18.33 4.59 3.34
C GLN A 150 -17.69 3.83 4.50
N ILE A 151 -16.86 2.82 4.20
CA ILE A 151 -16.21 1.97 5.20
C ILE A 151 -15.21 2.78 6.04
N VAL A 152 -14.37 3.60 5.40
CA VAL A 152 -13.40 4.46 6.10
C VAL A 152 -14.11 5.49 6.98
N LYS A 153 -15.15 6.17 6.46
CA LYS A 153 -15.91 7.16 7.24
C LYS A 153 -16.64 6.54 8.42
N LYS A 154 -17.21 5.33 8.24
CA LYS A 154 -17.85 4.59 9.34
C LYS A 154 -16.85 4.25 10.45
N ARG A 155 -15.66 3.73 10.10
CA ARG A 155 -14.59 3.44 11.07
C ARG A 155 -14.12 4.71 11.78
N ALA A 156 -13.92 5.81 11.05
CA ALA A 156 -13.52 7.09 11.62
C ALA A 156 -14.56 7.67 12.61
N LYS A 157 -15.84 7.37 12.43
CA LYS A 157 -16.90 7.75 13.37
C LYS A 157 -16.89 6.91 14.66
N GLN A 158 -16.54 5.63 14.56
CA GLN A 158 -16.49 4.69 15.70
C GLN A 158 -15.24 4.86 16.57
N ALA A 159 -14.16 5.39 16.01
CA ALA A 159 -12.91 5.65 16.73
C ALA A 159 -12.91 6.98 17.51
N ARG A 160 -14.04 7.71 17.52
CA ARG A 160 -14.25 8.94 18.29
C ARG A 160 -15.07 8.64 19.53
#